data_AF-A0AAD9P922-F1
#
_entry.id   AF-A0AAD9P922-F1
#
_cell.length_a   1.000
_cell.length_b   1.000
_cell.length_c   1.000
_cell.angle_alpha   90.00
_cell.angle_beta   90.00
_cell.angle_gamma   90.00
#
_symmetry.space_group_name_H-M   'P 1'
#
loop_
_entity.id
_entity.type
_entity.pdbx_description
1 polymer ?
#
loop_
_entity_poly.entity_id
_entity_poly.type
_entity_poly.pdbx_seq_one_letter_code
_entity_poly.pdbx_strand_id
1 'polypeptide(L)'
;MVGSPDPVLYFLSATAALKFLVSYLNYRSVPKEAKRVGKISRITLFPLKSARGIDLDAAECTFSALKMTGKNVCDRHWLIVREDNNRFVTGRQEPKMTTIQPSFHGDCLQLDAPGMESLKLPLNMKATPANIVDAM
;
A
#
# COMPACT_ATOMS: atom_id res chain seq x y z
N MET A 1 -2.89 -29.78 -54.09
CA MET A 1 -4.09 -29.70 -53.23
C MET A 1 -3.74 -28.81 -52.05
N VAL A 2 -4.18 -27.55 -52.06
CA VAL A 2 -3.96 -26.62 -50.94
C VAL A 2 -5.01 -26.98 -49.90
N GLY A 3 -4.59 -27.57 -48.78
CA GLY A 3 -5.48 -27.91 -47.67
C GLY A 3 -6.17 -26.64 -47.17
N SER A 4 -7.49 -26.71 -46.92
CA SER A 4 -8.22 -25.55 -46.42
C SER A 4 -7.60 -25.11 -45.09
N PRO A 5 -7.37 -23.81 -44.88
CA PRO A 5 -6.83 -23.29 -43.62
C PRO A 5 -7.64 -23.77 -42.40
N ASP A 6 -6.93 -24.12 -41.32
CA ASP A 6 -7.52 -24.75 -40.14
C ASP A 6 -8.58 -23.86 -39.48
N PRO A 7 -9.78 -24.38 -39.16
CA PRO A 7 -10.87 -23.59 -38.56
C PRO A 7 -10.46 -22.94 -37.23
N VAL A 8 -9.53 -23.55 -36.50
CA VAL A 8 -8.96 -23.01 -35.26
C VAL A 8 -8.25 -21.67 -35.49
N LEU A 9 -7.52 -21.52 -36.59
CA LEU A 9 -6.79 -20.28 -36.92
C LEU A 9 -7.77 -19.13 -37.19
N TYR A 10 -8.91 -19.43 -37.83
CA TYR A 10 -9.99 -18.45 -38.03
C TYR A 10 -10.64 -18.02 -36.72
N PHE A 11 -10.93 -18.96 -35.82
CA PHE A 11 -11.48 -18.61 -34.51
C PHE A 11 -10.52 -17.75 -33.67
N LEU A 12 -9.22 -18.08 -33.66
CA LEU A 12 -8.20 -17.30 -32.94
C LEU A 12 -8.03 -15.89 -33.52
N SER A 13 -7.98 -15.76 -34.85
CA SER A 13 -7.85 -14.44 -35.50
C SER A 13 -9.11 -13.59 -35.33
N ALA A 14 -10.31 -14.18 -35.45
CA ALA A 14 -11.58 -13.47 -35.25
C ALA A 14 -11.74 -12.97 -33.81
N THR A 15 -11.40 -13.80 -32.82
CA THR A 15 -11.47 -13.40 -31.40
C THR A 15 -10.43 -12.34 -31.05
N ALA A 16 -9.22 -12.40 -31.62
CA ALA A 16 -8.20 -11.36 -31.47
C ALA A 16 -8.66 -10.02 -32.09
N ALA A 17 -9.22 -10.05 -33.30
CA ALA A 17 -9.76 -8.87 -33.98
C ALA A 17 -10.91 -8.23 -33.19
N LEU A 18 -11.83 -9.06 -32.66
CA LEU A 18 -12.92 -8.60 -31.82
C LEU A 18 -12.42 -7.95 -30.53
N LYS A 19 -11.46 -8.57 -29.83
CA LYS A 19 -10.84 -7.98 -28.62
C LYS A 19 -10.13 -6.66 -28.93
N PHE A 20 -9.40 -6.60 -30.04
CA PHE A 20 -8.71 -5.37 -30.47
C PHE A 20 -9.71 -4.26 -30.77
N LEU A 21 -10.78 -4.55 -31.52
CA LEU A 21 -11.83 -3.59 -31.83
C LEU A 21 -12.52 -3.07 -30.56
N VAL A 22 -12.92 -3.97 -29.66
CA VAL A 22 -13.53 -3.59 -28.37
C VAL A 22 -12.56 -2.74 -27.55
N SER A 23 -11.29 -3.12 -27.45
CA SER A 23 -10.27 -2.34 -26.75
C SER A 23 -10.07 -0.95 -27.36
N TYR A 24 -10.03 -0.86 -28.68
CA TYR A 24 -9.89 0.41 -29.42
C TYR A 24 -11.10 1.34 -29.22
N LEU A 25 -12.32 0.81 -29.30
CA LEU A 25 -13.54 1.57 -29.06
C LEU A 25 -13.62 2.04 -27.60
N ASN A 26 -13.22 1.21 -26.64
CA ASN A 26 -13.12 1.59 -25.24
C ASN A 26 -12.08 2.68 -25.03
N TYR A 27 -10.89 2.56 -25.63
CA TYR A 27 -9.83 3.58 -25.55
C TYR A 27 -10.29 4.92 -26.14
N ARG A 28 -11.05 4.92 -27.25
CA ARG A 28 -11.60 6.15 -27.84
C ARG A 28 -12.70 6.79 -27.01
N SER A 29 -13.42 5.99 -26.23
CA SER A 29 -14.50 6.46 -25.35
C SER A 29 -13.98 7.06 -24.04
N VAL A 30 -12.69 6.89 -23.72
CA VAL A 30 -12.08 7.54 -22.56
C VAL A 30 -12.01 9.06 -22.81
N PRO A 31 -12.58 9.89 -21.92
CA PRO A 31 -12.48 11.34 -22.01
C PRO A 31 -11.01 11.76 -22.06
N LYS A 32 -10.63 12.48 -23.12
CA LYS A 32 -9.24 12.93 -23.33
C LYS A 32 -8.85 14.11 -22.44
N GLU A 33 -9.83 14.84 -21.93
CA GLU A 33 -9.62 15.99 -21.08
C GLU A 33 -10.00 15.66 -19.64
N ALA A 34 -9.02 15.81 -18.74
CA ALA A 34 -9.26 15.70 -17.32
C ALA A 34 -9.94 16.99 -16.83
N LYS A 35 -11.20 16.88 -16.38
CA LYS A 35 -11.87 17.97 -15.66
C LYS A 35 -11.32 18.02 -14.23
N ARG A 36 -10.84 19.18 -13.79
CA ARG A 36 -10.44 19.38 -12.39
C ARG A 36 -11.66 19.22 -11.48
N VAL A 37 -11.66 18.20 -10.63
CA VAL A 37 -12.74 17.92 -9.66
C VAL A 37 -12.41 18.34 -8.24
N GLY A 38 -11.17 18.72 -7.96
CA GLY A 38 -10.77 19.15 -6.62
C GLY A 38 -9.28 19.47 -6.48
N LYS A 39 -8.89 19.71 -5.24
CA LYS A 39 -7.50 19.81 -4.76
C LYS A 39 -7.39 18.96 -3.51
N ILE A 40 -6.31 18.19 -3.39
CA ILE A 40 -6.01 17.46 -2.16
C ILE A 40 -5.79 18.48 -1.05
N SER A 41 -6.60 18.43 0.00
CA SER A 41 -6.45 19.29 1.18
C SER A 41 -5.36 18.79 2.12
N ARG A 42 -5.17 17.46 2.17
CA ARG A 42 -4.21 16.81 3.07
C ARG A 42 -3.84 15.42 2.59
N ILE A 43 -2.59 15.05 2.83
CA ILE A 43 -2.08 13.68 2.69
C ILE A 43 -1.71 13.21 4.09
N THR A 44 -2.21 12.04 4.51
CA THR A 44 -1.94 11.48 5.83
C THR A 44 -1.40 10.06 5.68
N LEU A 45 -0.25 9.79 6.29
CA LEU A 45 0.42 8.49 6.34
C LEU A 45 0.18 7.82 7.70
N PHE A 46 -0.11 6.52 7.71
CA PHE A 46 -0.25 5.73 8.93
C PHE A 46 0.87 4.69 9.00
N PRO A 47 2.08 5.05 9.46
CA PRO A 47 3.21 4.11 9.46
C PRO A 47 2.92 2.88 10.32
N LEU A 48 2.23 3.06 11.46
CA LEU A 48 1.78 1.98 12.34
C LEU A 48 0.27 1.76 12.21
N LYS A 49 -0.15 0.52 11.92
CA LYS A 49 -1.57 0.18 11.79
C LYS A 49 -2.36 0.53 13.05
N SER A 50 -3.47 1.26 12.87
CA SER A 50 -4.40 1.68 13.93
C SER A 50 -3.89 2.74 14.91
N ALA A 51 -2.67 3.25 14.71
CA ALA A 51 -2.16 4.40 15.44
C ALA A 51 -2.58 5.73 14.79
N ARG A 52 -2.13 6.85 15.34
CA ARG A 52 -2.36 8.17 14.77
C ARG A 52 -1.60 8.33 13.45
N GLY A 53 -2.19 9.07 12.51
CA GLY A 53 -1.55 9.41 11.24
C GLY A 53 -0.61 10.61 11.36
N ILE A 54 0.35 10.69 10.44
CA ILE A 54 1.26 11.82 10.25
C ILE A 54 0.84 12.52 8.95
N ASP A 55 0.63 13.83 9.01
CA ASP A 55 0.33 14.62 7.82
C ASP A 55 1.62 14.89 7.02
N LEU A 56 1.52 14.78 5.69
CA LEU A 56 2.63 14.94 4.75
C LEU A 56 2.33 16.03 3.73
N ASP A 57 3.36 16.76 3.31
CA ASP A 57 3.27 17.73 2.21
C ASP A 57 3.25 17.05 0.84
N ALA A 58 3.98 15.94 0.72
CA ALA A 58 4.09 15.14 -0.48
C ALA A 58 4.34 13.68 -0.13
N ALA A 59 4.01 12.80 -1.07
CA ALA A 59 4.25 11.37 -0.95
C ALA A 59 4.36 10.72 -2.33
N GLU A 60 5.08 9.61 -2.39
CA GLU A 60 5.26 8.77 -3.57
C GLU A 60 4.08 7.79 -3.69
N CYS A 61 3.41 7.78 -4.84
CA CYS A 61 2.41 6.76 -5.15
C CYS A 61 3.13 5.51 -5.68
N THR A 62 3.16 4.45 -4.88
CA THR A 62 3.67 3.14 -5.33
C THR A 62 2.52 2.23 -5.76
N PHE A 63 2.85 1.08 -6.35
CA PHE A 63 1.84 0.10 -6.74
C PHE A 63 0.99 -0.39 -5.57
N SER A 64 1.58 -0.55 -4.38
CA SER A 64 0.93 -1.18 -3.22
C SER A 64 0.49 -0.19 -2.14
N ALA A 65 1.16 0.94 -2.00
CA ALA A 65 0.88 1.89 -0.91
C ALA A 65 1.40 3.31 -1.20
N LEU A 66 0.90 4.27 -0.44
CA LEU A 66 1.52 5.58 -0.32
C LEU A 66 2.88 5.42 0.38
N LYS A 67 3.94 6.00 -0.15
CA LYS A 67 5.28 5.97 0.44
C LYS A 67 5.74 7.39 0.79
N MET A 68 6.37 7.54 1.93
CA MET A 68 6.90 8.84 2.35
C MET A 68 8.13 9.20 1.52
N THR A 69 8.14 10.41 0.95
CA THR A 69 9.27 10.89 0.16
C THR A 69 10.56 10.93 1.00
N GLY A 70 11.65 10.39 0.48
CA GLY A 70 12.96 10.43 1.13
C GLY A 70 13.18 9.42 2.27
N LYS A 71 12.19 8.58 2.60
CA LYS A 71 12.38 7.44 3.51
C LYS A 71 11.76 6.18 2.92
N ASN A 72 12.30 5.00 3.23
CA ASN A 72 11.72 3.74 2.76
C ASN A 72 10.54 3.28 3.64
N VAL A 73 9.56 4.17 3.85
CA VAL A 73 8.40 3.91 4.70
C VAL A 73 7.12 4.00 3.90
N CYS A 74 6.34 2.92 3.92
CA CYS A 74 5.04 2.84 3.26
C CYS A 74 3.90 3.03 4.25
N ASP A 75 2.71 3.33 3.75
CA ASP A 75 1.49 3.32 4.55
C ASP A 75 1.28 1.92 5.15
N ARG A 76 1.03 1.87 6.46
CA ARG A 76 0.90 0.64 7.28
C ARG A 76 2.11 -0.29 7.18
N HIS A 77 3.31 0.27 7.13
CA HIS A 77 4.56 -0.50 7.12
C HIS A 77 4.74 -1.37 8.38
N TRP A 78 4.25 -0.93 9.55
CA TRP A 78 4.29 -1.69 10.80
C TRP A 78 2.90 -2.11 11.28
N LEU A 79 2.89 -3.24 11.99
CA LEU A 79 1.74 -3.83 12.65
C LEU A 79 2.18 -4.35 14.02
N ILE A 80 1.31 -4.23 15.02
CA ILE A 80 1.49 -4.87 16.31
C ILE A 80 0.88 -6.27 16.25
N VAL A 81 1.62 -7.26 16.73
CA VAL A 81 1.14 -8.64 16.92
C VAL A 81 1.25 -8.99 18.40
N ARG A 82 0.37 -9.89 18.87
CA ARG A 82 0.53 -10.46 20.21
C ARG A 82 1.57 -11.57 20.16
N GLU A 83 2.44 -11.60 21.15
CA GLU A 83 3.53 -12.58 21.26
C GLU A 83 3.01 -14.01 21.47
N ASP A 84 1.87 -14.17 22.15
CA ASP A 84 1.32 -15.48 22.53
C ASP A 84 0.75 -16.29 21.35
N ASN A 85 0.23 -15.61 20.33
CA ASN A 85 -0.52 -16.24 19.25
C ASN A 85 -0.29 -15.61 17.87
N ASN A 86 0.67 -14.69 17.74
CA ASN A 86 1.01 -13.95 16.53
C ASN A 86 -0.17 -13.22 15.86
N ARG A 87 -1.29 -13.03 16.58
CA ARG A 87 -2.45 -12.34 16.00
C ARG A 87 -2.22 -10.85 15.97
N PHE A 88 -2.60 -10.26 14.85
CA PHE A 88 -2.59 -8.83 14.66
C PHE A 88 -3.51 -8.12 15.67
N VAL A 89 -3.01 -7.03 16.23
CA VAL A 89 -3.76 -6.13 17.11
C VAL A 89 -4.28 -4.96 16.27
N THR A 90 -5.56 -4.64 16.43
CA THR A 90 -6.21 -3.53 15.74
C THR A 90 -6.84 -2.55 16.72
N GLY A 91 -7.09 -1.33 16.26
CA GLY A 91 -7.81 -0.32 17.04
C GLY A 91 -9.26 -0.71 17.38
N ARG A 92 -9.85 -1.72 16.74
CA ARG A 92 -11.16 -2.26 17.14
C ARG A 92 -11.07 -3.11 18.41
N GLN A 93 -9.95 -3.80 18.60
CA GLN A 93 -9.67 -4.58 19.81
C GLN A 93 -9.10 -3.68 20.91
N GLU A 94 -8.20 -2.77 20.54
CA GLU A 94 -7.50 -1.87 21.46
C GLU A 94 -7.67 -0.41 20.99
N PRO A 95 -8.79 0.27 21.30
CA PRO A 95 -9.04 1.65 20.86
C PRO A 95 -7.96 2.65 21.31
N LYS A 96 -7.28 2.35 22.42
CA LYS A 96 -6.15 3.13 22.93
C LYS A 96 -4.99 3.23 21.95
N MET A 97 -4.86 2.34 20.95
CA MET A 97 -3.84 2.47 19.91
C MET A 97 -3.88 3.83 19.21
N THR A 98 -5.05 4.46 19.12
CA THR A 98 -5.22 5.79 18.50
C THR A 98 -4.52 6.93 19.27
N THR A 99 -4.11 6.70 20.52
CA THR A 99 -3.34 7.67 21.32
C THR A 99 -1.83 7.59 21.04
N ILE A 100 -1.37 6.52 20.38
CA ILE A 100 0.02 6.37 19.94
C ILE A 100 0.27 7.37 18.82
N GLN A 101 1.25 8.24 19.03
CA GLN A 101 1.67 9.32 18.14
C GLN A 101 3.00 8.93 17.47
N PRO A 102 2.97 8.52 16.19
CA PRO A 102 4.19 8.23 15.46
C PRO A 102 4.88 9.52 14.99
N SER A 103 6.20 9.54 15.02
CA SER A 103 7.04 10.62 14.48
C SER A 103 8.35 10.03 13.93
N PHE A 104 9.06 10.77 13.07
CA PHE A 104 10.35 10.33 12.54
C PHE A 104 11.46 11.25 12.99
N HIS A 105 12.51 10.67 13.57
CA HIS A 105 13.73 11.38 13.97
C HIS A 105 14.94 10.65 13.37
N GLY A 106 15.60 11.28 12.41
CA GLY A 106 16.68 10.63 11.64
C GLY A 106 16.18 9.35 10.95
N ASP A 107 16.85 8.23 11.21
CA ASP A 107 16.50 6.90 10.69
C ASP A 107 15.74 6.04 11.71
N CYS A 108 15.00 6.68 12.62
CA CYS A 108 14.15 6.02 13.58
C CYS A 108 12.69 6.48 13.46
N LEU A 109 11.77 5.52 13.56
CA LEU A 109 10.38 5.75 13.93
C LEU A 109 10.31 5.86 15.45
N GLN A 110 9.80 6.96 15.96
CA GLN A 110 9.49 7.15 17.38
C GLN A 110 7.98 7.03 17.60
N LEU A 111 7.60 6.31 18.65
CA LEU A 111 6.21 6.10 19.05
C LEU A 111 6.02 6.64 20.46
N ASP A 112 5.21 7.68 20.59
CA ASP A 112 4.90 8.32 21.87
C ASP A 112 3.45 7.99 22.28
N ALA A 113 3.22 7.71 23.57
CA ALA A 113 1.89 7.48 24.11
C ALA A 113 1.75 8.12 25.51
N PRO A 114 0.54 8.53 25.93
CA PRO A 114 0.35 9.20 27.22
C PRO A 114 0.82 8.33 28.40
N GLY A 115 1.74 8.86 29.21
CA GLY A 115 2.27 8.17 30.40
C GLY A 115 3.22 7.02 30.10
N MET A 116 3.73 6.90 28.87
CA MET A 116 4.67 5.86 28.47
C MET A 116 5.99 6.47 28.00
N GLU A 117 7.09 5.72 28.17
CA GLU A 117 8.37 6.07 27.56
C GLU A 117 8.30 5.94 26.04
N SER A 118 8.99 6.83 25.33
CA SER A 118 9.06 6.82 23.87
C SER A 118 9.74 5.55 23.35
N LEU A 119 9.04 4.78 22.52
CA LEU A 119 9.61 3.62 21.83
C LEU A 119 10.27 4.06 20.52
N LYS A 120 11.55 3.74 20.33
CA LYS A 120 12.31 4.05 19.11
C LYS A 120 12.62 2.79 18.32
N LEU A 121 12.22 2.77 17.05
CA LEU A 121 12.40 1.66 16.13
C LEU A 121 13.28 2.12 14.95
N PRO A 122 14.42 1.45 14.66
CA PRO A 122 15.23 1.77 13.50
C PRO A 122 14.46 1.42 12.21
N LEU A 123 14.48 2.31 11.21
CA LEU A 123 13.80 2.07 9.93
C LEU A 123 14.47 0.95 9.13
N ASN A 124 15.77 0.78 9.31
CA ASN A 124 16.56 -0.28 8.68
C ASN A 124 16.74 -1.45 9.66
N MET A 125 15.65 -2.07 10.08
CA MET A 125 15.70 -3.25 10.94
C MET A 125 15.97 -4.49 10.09
N LYS A 126 17.11 -5.16 10.30
CA LYS A 126 17.39 -6.45 9.66
C LYS A 126 16.61 -7.54 10.39
N ALA A 127 15.81 -8.31 9.65
CA ALA A 127 15.20 -9.52 10.17
C ALA A 127 16.33 -10.46 10.61
N THR A 128 16.38 -10.71 11.92
CA THR A 128 17.32 -11.64 12.56
C THR A 128 16.47 -12.74 13.19
N PRO A 129 16.90 -14.01 13.26
CA PRO A 129 16.09 -15.08 13.83
C PRO A 129 15.53 -14.77 15.23
N ALA A 130 16.26 -14.00 16.04
CA ALA A 130 15.80 -13.53 17.36
C ALA A 130 14.66 -12.50 17.34
N ASN A 131 14.40 -11.86 16.19
CA ASN A 131 13.34 -10.86 15.97
C ASN A 131 12.23 -11.40 15.05
N ILE A 132 12.29 -12.68 14.67
CA ILE A 132 11.21 -13.37 13.98
C ILE A 132 10.36 -13.99 15.07
N VAL A 133 9.19 -13.41 15.32
CA VAL A 133 8.09 -14.15 15.95
C VAL A 133 7.77 -15.27 14.97
N ASP A 134 8.05 -16.53 15.34
CA ASP A 134 7.88 -17.71 14.51
C ASP A 134 6.49 -17.68 13.85
N ALA A 135 6.46 -17.27 12.59
CA ALA A 135 5.24 -17.20 11.81
C ALA A 135 4.84 -18.62 11.41
N MET A 136 4.09 -19.28 12.28
CA MET A 136 3.30 -20.47 11.99
C MET A 136 1.84 -20.10 11.82
#